data_AF-A0A9X8VJ78-F1
#
_entry.id   AF-A0A9X8VJ78-F1
#
_cell.length_a   1.000
_cell.length_b   1.000
_cell.length_c   1.000
_cell.angle_alpha   90.00
_cell.angle_beta   90.00
_cell.angle_gamma   90.00
#
_symmetry.space_group_name_H-M   'P 1'
#
loop_
_entity.id
_entity.type
_entity.pdbx_description
1 polymer ?
#
loop_
_entity_poly.entity_id
_entity_poly.type
_entity_poly.pdbx_seq_one_letter_code
_entity_poly.pdbx_strand_id
1 'polypeptide(L)' 'MSEHKVVLITGVSSGIGGAAALAFKAIGCQVFGTVRDINGASPLNGVALTEMDVRHLRSMPKRE' A
#
# COMPACT_ATOMS: atom_id res chain seq x y z
N MET A 1 23.86 6.98 -1.96
CA MET A 1 22.54 6.40 -2.29
C MET A 1 21.50 7.29 -1.65
N SER A 2 20.52 7.80 -2.40
CA SER A 2 19.39 8.53 -1.81
C SER A 2 18.44 7.53 -1.17
N GLU A 3 18.25 7.63 0.14
CA GLU A 3 17.26 6.81 0.87
C GLU A 3 15.86 7.08 0.28
N HIS A 4 15.30 6.11 -0.43
CA HIS A 4 13.95 6.20 -0.95
C HIS A 4 12.97 5.96 0.20
N LYS A 5 12.17 6.98 0.55
CA LYS A 5 11.14 6.85 1.58
C LYS A 5 10.07 5.86 1.12
N VAL A 6 9.98 4.73 1.82
CA VAL A 6 8.96 3.69 1.61
C VAL A 6 7.77 3.95 2.51
N VAL A 7 6.57 3.91 1.94
CA VAL A 7 5.29 4.10 2.64
C VAL A 7 4.42 2.87 2.41
N LEU A 8 3.99 2.22 3.49
CA LEU A 8 3.01 1.14 3.47
C LEU A 8 1.67 1.68 3.98
N ILE A 9 0.61 1.53 3.18
CA ILE A 9 -0.74 1.99 3.52
C ILE A 9 -1.67 0.80 3.64
N THR A 10 -2.23 0.60 4.84
CA THR A 10 -3.25 -0.41 5.08
C THR A 10 -4.63 0.12 4.68
N GLY A 11 -5.45 -0.68 4.00
CA GLY A 11 -6.79 -0.26 3.57
C GLY A 11 -6.76 0.76 2.43
N VAL A 12 -5.92 0.49 1.41
CA VAL A 12 -5.69 1.41 0.29
C VAL A 12 -6.84 1.46 -0.73
N SER A 13 -7.74 0.47 -0.69
CA SER A 13 -8.72 0.22 -1.75
C SER A 13 -9.70 1.36 -2.02
N SER A 14 -9.94 2.26 -1.04
CA SER A 14 -10.89 3.35 -1.19
C SER A 14 -10.65 4.48 -0.17
N GLY A 15 -11.39 5.59 -0.35
CA GLY A 15 -11.47 6.69 0.61
C GLY A 15 -10.10 7.25 1.01
N ILE A 16 -9.86 7.35 2.32
CA ILE A 16 -8.66 7.97 2.91
C ILE A 16 -7.39 7.24 2.50
N GLY A 17 -7.39 5.90 2.52
CA GLY A 17 -6.20 5.11 2.17
C GLY A 17 -5.77 5.32 0.72
N GLY A 18 -6.74 5.34 -0.20
CA GLY A 18 -6.48 5.60 -1.62
C GLY A 18 -5.98 7.03 -1.86
N ALA A 19 -6.62 8.04 -1.25
CA ALA A 19 -6.20 9.43 -1.36
C ALA A 19 -4.78 9.66 -0.81
N ALA A 20 -4.46 9.05 0.34
CA ALA A 20 -3.13 9.10 0.93
C ALA A 20 -2.07 8.47 0.02
N ALA A 21 -2.37 7.32 -0.61
CA ALA A 21 -1.45 6.65 -1.52
C ALA A 21 -1.06 7.53 -2.70
N LEU A 22 -2.04 8.20 -3.31
CA LEU A 22 -1.80 9.13 -4.41
C LEU A 22 -1.00 10.35 -3.95
N ALA A 23 -1.30 10.89 -2.77
CA ALA A 23 -0.55 12.03 -2.21
C ALA A 23 0.91 11.68 -1.93
N PHE A 24 1.18 10.52 -1.29
CA PHE A 24 2.55 10.06 -1.04
C PHE A 24 3.29 9.76 -2.35
N LYS A 25 2.61 9.20 -3.35
CA LYS A 25 3.22 8.96 -4.66
C LYS A 25 3.61 10.26 -5.35
N ALA A 26 2.76 11.29 -5.27
CA ALA A 26 3.01 12.60 -5.88
C ALA A 26 4.24 13.31 -5.29
N ILE A 27 4.58 13.06 -4.02
CA ILE A 27 5.78 13.62 -3.37
C ILE A 27 7.03 12.73 -3.53
N GLY A 28 6.98 11.72 -4.39
CA GLY A 28 8.13 10.88 -4.74
C GLY A 28 8.40 9.69 -3.81
N CYS A 29 7.46 9.33 -2.93
CA CYS A 29 7.61 8.12 -2.12
C CYS A 29 7.41 6.85 -2.96
N GLN A 30 8.06 5.77 -2.52
CA GLN A 30 7.74 4.42 -2.96
C GLN A 30 6.56 3.91 -2.13
N VAL A 31 5.40 3.73 -2.76
CA VAL A 31 4.16 3.43 -2.05
C VAL A 31 3.73 1.99 -2.31
N PHE A 32 3.49 1.27 -1.21
CA PHE A 32 2.82 -0.02 -1.19
C PHE A 32 1.46 0.14 -0.51
N GLY A 33 0.42 -0.39 -1.12
CA GLY A 33 -0.93 -0.36 -0.58
C GLY A 33 -1.43 -1.79 -0.32
N THR A 34 -2.15 -2.00 0.77
CA THR A 34 -2.70 -3.31 1.08
C THR A 34 -4.21 -3.39 0.90
N VAL A 35 -4.64 -4.51 0.35
CA VAL A 35 -6.04 -4.89 0.11
C VAL A 35 -6.28 -6.30 0.65
N ARG A 36 -7.53 -6.64 0.98
CA ARG A 36 -7.86 -7.98 1.48
C ARG A 36 -7.99 -9.04 0.38
N ASP A 37 -8.31 -8.60 -0.84
CA ASP A 37 -8.41 -9.43 -2.03
C ASP A 37 -7.79 -8.64 -3.17
N ILE A 38 -6.68 -9.14 -3.71
CA ILE A 38 -5.98 -8.47 -4.79
C ILE A 38 -6.71 -8.60 -6.14
N ASN A 39 -7.52 -9.65 -6.31
CA ASN A 39 -8.27 -9.88 -7.56
C ASN A 39 -9.46 -8.92 -7.68
N GLY A 40 -10.06 -8.54 -6.55
CA GLY A 40 -11.13 -7.55 -6.47
C GLY A 40 -10.66 -6.09 -6.39
N ALA A 41 -9.36 -5.83 -6.29
CA ALA A 41 -8.83 -4.49 -6.09
C ALA A 41 -8.73 -3.70 -7.39
N SER A 42 -9.21 -2.45 -7.38
CA SER A 42 -8.92 -1.51 -8.46
C SER A 42 -7.46 -1.06 -8.40
N PRO A 43 -6.75 -1.01 -9.54
CA PRO A 43 -5.37 -0.54 -9.56
C PRO A 43 -5.28 0.95 -9.20
N LEU A 44 -4.23 1.32 -8.46
CA LEU A 44 -3.88 2.72 -8.19
C LEU A 44 -2.57 3.05 -8.91
N ASN A 45 -2.58 4.12 -9.72
CA ASN A 45 -1.44 4.48 -10.53
C ASN A 45 -0.19 4.76 -9.65
N GLY A 46 0.89 4.04 -9.93
CA GLY A 46 2.17 4.22 -9.24
C GLY A 46 2.24 3.65 -7.82
N VAL A 47 1.22 2.89 -7.38
CA VAL A 47 1.13 2.22 -6.08
C VAL A 47 1.18 0.72 -6.30
N ALA A 48 2.10 0.02 -5.63
CA ALA A 48 2.17 -1.44 -5.67
C ALA A 48 1.15 -2.03 -4.68
N LEU A 49 0.23 -2.87 -5.17
CA LEU A 49 -0.77 -3.52 -4.33
C LEU A 49 -0.26 -4.88 -3.83
N THR A 50 -0.51 -5.17 -2.55
CA THR A 50 -0.24 -6.48 -1.95
C THR A 50 -1.44 -6.94 -1.13
N GLU A 51 -1.70 -8.24 -1.11
CA GLU A 51 -2.78 -8.80 -0.32
C GLU A 51 -2.36 -8.91 1.15
N MET A 52 -3.14 -8.30 2.05
CA MET A 52 -2.92 -8.36 3.50
C MET A 52 -4.23 -8.11 4.25
N ASP A 53 -4.46 -8.90 5.30
CA ASP A 53 -5.55 -8.69 6.25
C ASP A 53 -4.98 -8.37 7.63
N VAL A 54 -5.13 -7.11 8.07
CA VAL A 54 -4.64 -6.64 9.37
C VAL A 54 -5.20 -7.42 10.57
N ARG A 55 -6.31 -8.14 10.38
CA ARG A 55 -6.90 -9.02 11.41
C ARG A 55 -6.12 -10.33 11.57
N HIS A 56 -5.30 -10.70 10.59
CA HIS A 56 -4.55 -11.95 10.54
C HIS A 56 -3.04 -11.67 10.50
N LEU A 57 -2.37 -11.78 11.66
CA LEU A 57 -0.93 -11.53 11.80
C LEU A 57 -0.06 -12.31 10.80
N ARG A 58 -0.48 -13.53 10.42
CA ARG A 58 0.25 -14.36 9.43
C ARG A 58 0.31 -13.72 8.04
N SER A 59 -0.61 -12.82 7.71
CA SER A 59 -0.62 -12.11 6.43
C SER A 59 0.28 -10.88 6.42
N MET A 60 0.77 -10.42 7.59
CA MET A 60 1.61 -9.22 7.66
C MET A 60 3.03 -9.49 7.15
N PRO A 61 3.62 -8.55 6.39
CA PRO A 61 5.02 -8.62 5.98
C PRO A 61 5.91 -8.73 7.21
N LYS A 62 6.77 -9.75 7.23
CA LYS A 62 7.79 -9.91 8.27
C LYS A 62 9.02 -9.14 7.85
N ARG A 63 9.68 -8.47 8.80
CA ARG A 63 11.06 -8.04 8.60
C ARG A 63 11.95 -9.27 8.72
N GLU A 64 12.75 -9.51 7.70
CA GLU A 64 13.92 -10.40 7.79
C GLU A 64 15.02 -9.72 8.61
#